data_AF-A0A535TWX6-F1
#
_entry.id   AF-A0A535TWX6-F1
#
_cell.length_a   1.000
_cell.length_b   1.000
_cell.length_c   1.000
_cell.angle_alpha   90.00
_cell.angle_beta   90.00
_cell.angle_gamma   90.00
#
_symmetry.space_group_name_H-M   'P 1'
#
loop_
_entity.id
_entity.type
_entity.pdbx_description
1 polymer ?
#
loop_
_entity_poly.entity_id
_entity_poly.type
_entity_poly.pdbx_seq_one_letter_code
_entity_poly.pdbx_strand_id
1 'polypeptide(L)'
;MEELFQLFKTPWEMYKPERSYDVVVATVNKIPDVDARLLVIYGAEAKTNDATNGVVGRSRYQGASLSYGQTQLPIYGEVLTFEEGSAAVPCVAAGTEVAGLRVCRTETTLIRVGYDLFEEVDYLLTVGQPPKNAAFPTLDVHIMMLREWILDCGIALLEIPPVPAGHRFIVCLTHDIDFAGIRRHRLDHTMWGFLYRSTVGAVSNLLRGRL
;
A
#
# COMPACT_ATOMS: atom_id res chain seq x y z
N MET A 1 -9.54 -4.73 -0.35
CA MET A 1 -9.54 -3.29 0.04
C MET A 1 -9.37 -3.09 1.54
N GLU A 2 -10.12 -3.78 2.41
CA GLU A 2 -9.96 -3.65 3.87
C GLU A 2 -8.54 -3.99 4.38
N GLU A 3 -7.89 -4.99 3.77
CA GLU A 3 -6.55 -5.43 4.16
C GLU A 3 -5.46 -4.35 4.00
N LEU A 4 -5.51 -3.52 2.94
CA LEU A 4 -4.55 -2.43 2.74
C LEU A 4 -4.55 -1.47 3.93
N PHE A 5 -5.74 -1.08 4.39
CA PHE A 5 -5.87 -0.11 5.47
C PHE A 5 -5.47 -0.66 6.83
N GLN A 6 -5.58 -1.98 7.03
CA GLN A 6 -5.01 -2.66 8.19
C GLN A 6 -3.47 -2.65 8.20
N LEU A 7 -2.83 -2.53 7.02
CA LEU A 7 -1.37 -2.39 6.92
C LEU A 7 -0.91 -0.99 7.35
N PHE A 8 -1.70 0.05 7.07
CA PHE A 8 -1.38 1.43 7.46
C PHE A 8 -1.47 1.70 8.97
N LYS A 9 -2.13 0.82 9.74
CA LYS A 9 -2.36 0.98 11.20
C LYS A 9 -3.10 2.27 11.59
N THR A 10 -3.73 2.92 10.60
CA THR A 10 -4.56 4.11 10.76
C THR A 10 -6.00 3.79 10.34
N PRO A 11 -7.01 4.43 10.95
CA PRO A 11 -8.40 4.16 10.59
C PRO A 11 -8.73 4.78 9.23
N TRP A 12 -9.38 4.00 8.36
CA TRP A 12 -9.89 4.45 7.07
C TRP A 12 -11.35 4.05 6.92
N GLU A 13 -12.13 4.87 6.23
CA GLU A 13 -13.50 4.54 5.82
C GLU A 13 -13.71 4.92 4.35
N MET A 14 -14.74 4.35 3.73
CA MET A 14 -15.18 4.80 2.42
C MET A 14 -15.62 6.26 2.49
N TYR A 15 -15.23 7.04 1.50
CA TYR A 15 -15.58 8.45 1.39
C TYR A 15 -17.10 8.66 1.38
N LYS A 16 -17.57 9.65 2.15
CA LYS A 16 -18.97 10.08 2.23
C LYS A 16 -19.06 11.58 1.93
N PRO A 17 -19.85 12.02 0.94
CA PRO A 17 -19.93 13.43 0.53
C PRO A 17 -20.32 14.39 1.65
N GLU A 18 -21.06 13.93 2.66
CA GLU A 18 -21.55 14.76 3.77
C GLU A 18 -20.50 14.97 4.88
N ARG A 19 -19.27 14.46 4.71
CA ARG A 19 -18.18 14.54 5.70
C ARG A 19 -16.95 15.22 5.12
N SER A 20 -16.24 15.96 5.97
CA SER A 20 -14.90 16.49 5.71
C SER A 20 -13.83 15.47 6.10
N TYR A 21 -12.77 15.37 5.32
CA TYR A 21 -11.67 14.43 5.56
C TYR A 21 -10.33 15.16 5.50
N ASP A 22 -9.37 14.84 6.36
CA ASP A 22 -8.00 15.38 6.21
C ASP A 22 -7.31 14.82 4.94
N VAL A 23 -7.53 13.54 4.66
CA VAL A 23 -6.90 12.81 3.56
C VAL A 23 -7.95 11.99 2.81
N VAL A 24 -7.96 12.10 1.49
CA VAL A 24 -8.75 11.23 0.61
C VAL A 24 -7.85 10.58 -0.43
N VAL A 25 -7.99 9.26 -0.58
CA VAL A 25 -7.33 8.48 -1.62
C VAL A 25 -8.40 8.02 -2.62
N ALA A 26 -8.18 8.30 -3.90
CA ALA A 26 -9.14 8.00 -4.95
C ALA A 26 -8.47 7.27 -6.12
N THR A 27 -9.09 6.20 -6.59
CA THR A 27 -8.73 5.53 -7.85
C THR A 27 -9.81 5.68 -8.93
N VAL A 28 -11.00 6.15 -8.56
CA VAL A 28 -12.14 6.31 -9.47
C VAL A 28 -11.89 7.36 -10.55
N ASN A 29 -12.51 7.19 -11.72
CA ASN A 29 -12.35 8.11 -12.86
C ASN A 29 -13.05 9.45 -12.64
N LYS A 30 -14.24 9.43 -12.02
CA LYS A 30 -14.98 10.63 -11.65
C LYS A 30 -14.71 10.96 -10.19
N ILE A 31 -13.90 11.99 -9.99
CA ILE A 31 -13.52 12.44 -8.65
C ILE A 31 -14.46 13.59 -8.27
N PRO A 32 -15.26 13.44 -7.21
CA PRO A 32 -16.13 14.52 -6.74
C PRO A 32 -15.28 15.70 -6.24
N ASP A 33 -15.88 16.88 -6.09
CA ASP A 33 -15.23 17.95 -5.33
C ASP A 33 -15.13 17.52 -3.87
N VAL A 34 -13.90 17.25 -3.44
CA VAL A 34 -13.58 16.79 -2.09
C VAL A 34 -13.04 17.95 -1.28
N ASP A 35 -13.68 18.22 -0.15
CA ASP A 35 -13.11 19.09 0.89
C ASP A 35 -12.12 18.28 1.74
N ALA A 36 -10.86 18.29 1.31
CA ALA A 36 -9.76 17.65 2.00
C ALA A 36 -8.45 18.44 1.92
N ARG A 37 -7.61 18.32 2.95
CA ARG A 37 -6.28 18.93 2.99
C ARG A 37 -5.30 18.23 2.05
N LEU A 38 -5.44 16.91 1.89
CA LEU A 38 -4.68 16.11 0.94
C LEU A 38 -5.61 15.21 0.13
N LEU A 39 -5.52 15.32 -1.20
CA LEU A 39 -6.20 14.43 -2.15
C LEU A 39 -5.15 13.68 -2.99
N VAL A 40 -5.08 12.35 -2.83
CA VAL A 40 -4.18 11.49 -3.61
C VAL A 40 -4.98 10.70 -4.63
N ILE A 41 -4.67 10.90 -5.90
CA ILE A 41 -5.39 10.37 -7.04
C ILE A 41 -4.52 9.37 -7.78
N TYR A 42 -4.88 8.10 -7.68
CA TYR A 42 -4.24 6.99 -8.36
C TYR A 42 -4.98 6.61 -9.64
N GLY A 43 -4.26 6.02 -10.59
CA GLY A 43 -4.80 5.35 -11.77
C GLY A 43 -3.99 5.59 -13.03
N ALA A 44 -3.99 4.61 -13.93
CA ALA A 44 -3.33 4.64 -15.23
C ALA A 44 -4.16 5.28 -16.36
N GLU A 45 -5.32 5.85 -16.01
CA GLU A 45 -6.23 6.53 -16.94
C GLU A 45 -6.30 8.03 -16.63
N ALA A 46 -6.60 8.83 -17.65
CA ALA A 46 -6.91 10.24 -17.47
C ALA A 46 -8.16 10.40 -16.59
N LYS A 47 -8.10 11.30 -15.62
CA LYS A 47 -9.17 11.57 -14.65
C LYS A 47 -9.93 12.84 -15.03
N THR A 48 -11.20 12.94 -14.60
CA THR A 48 -12.07 14.07 -14.97
C THR A 48 -11.53 15.43 -14.55
N ASN A 49 -10.72 15.48 -13.49
CA ASN A 49 -10.14 16.70 -12.95
C ASN A 49 -8.70 16.97 -13.42
N ASP A 50 -8.06 16.07 -14.19
CA ASP A 50 -6.66 16.22 -14.61
C ASP A 50 -6.45 17.55 -15.37
N ALA A 51 -7.30 17.83 -16.37
CA ALA A 51 -7.22 19.06 -17.16
C ALA A 51 -7.38 20.32 -16.32
N THR A 52 -8.34 20.34 -15.39
CA THR A 52 -8.55 21.48 -14.47
C THR A 52 -7.42 21.66 -13.45
N ASN A 53 -6.61 20.62 -13.24
CA ASN A 53 -5.47 20.62 -12.33
C ASN A 53 -4.14 20.86 -13.05
N GLY A 54 -4.16 21.12 -14.37
CA GLY A 54 -2.94 21.29 -15.17
C GLY A 54 -2.12 20.00 -15.32
N VAL A 55 -2.76 18.84 -15.14
CA VAL A 55 -2.16 17.52 -15.33
C VAL A 55 -2.44 17.07 -16.76
N VAL A 56 -1.38 16.70 -17.48
CA VAL A 56 -1.46 16.17 -18.85
C VAL A 56 -0.73 14.83 -18.88
N GLY A 57 -1.42 13.78 -19.32
CA GLY A 57 -0.83 12.46 -19.52
C GLY A 57 0.08 12.45 -20.76
N ARG A 58 1.22 11.76 -20.64
CA ARG A 58 2.26 11.67 -21.66
C ARG A 58 2.29 10.29 -22.34
N SER A 59 2.64 9.26 -21.57
CA SER A 59 2.82 7.88 -22.07
C SER A 59 2.09 6.90 -21.16
N ARG A 60 1.57 5.80 -21.70
CA ARG A 60 0.99 4.69 -20.92
C ARG A 60 1.66 3.38 -21.31
N TYR A 61 2.08 2.59 -20.33
CA TYR A 61 2.72 1.30 -20.55
C TYR A 61 2.50 0.32 -19.39
N GLN A 62 2.70 -0.97 -19.65
CA GLN A 62 2.57 -2.04 -18.66
C GLN A 62 3.87 -2.19 -17.86
N GLY A 63 3.77 -2.04 -16.55
CA GLY A 63 4.85 -2.21 -15.60
C GLY A 63 5.92 -1.11 -15.67
N ALA A 64 6.49 -0.75 -14.53
CA ALA A 64 7.55 0.27 -14.46
C ALA A 64 8.47 0.04 -13.26
N SER A 65 9.64 0.66 -13.27
CA SER A 65 10.41 0.92 -12.04
C SER A 65 10.21 2.39 -11.70
N LEU A 66 9.55 2.63 -10.57
CA LEU A 66 9.35 3.97 -10.05
C LEU A 66 10.49 4.35 -9.11
N SER A 67 10.82 5.64 -9.13
CA SER A 67 11.79 6.28 -8.26
C SER A 67 11.09 7.33 -7.42
N TYR A 68 11.21 7.23 -6.11
CA TYR A 68 10.71 8.19 -5.15
C TYR A 68 11.81 8.54 -4.15
N GLY A 69 12.35 9.76 -4.25
CA GLY A 69 13.56 10.14 -3.52
C GLY A 69 14.74 9.24 -3.89
N GLN A 70 15.28 8.52 -2.90
CA GLN A 70 16.35 7.53 -3.10
C GLN A 70 15.83 6.09 -3.20
N THR A 71 14.51 5.90 -3.08
CA THR A 71 13.87 4.59 -3.03
C THR A 71 13.35 4.21 -4.40
N GLN A 72 13.55 2.94 -4.78
CA GLN A 72 12.99 2.35 -6.00
C GLN A 72 11.90 1.36 -5.63
N LEU A 73 10.86 1.30 -6.47
CA LEU A 73 9.82 0.28 -6.37
C LEU A 73 9.36 -0.18 -7.75
N PRO A 74 9.21 -1.49 -7.98
CA PRO A 74 8.56 -1.99 -9.18
C PRO A 74 7.05 -1.76 -9.11
N ILE A 75 6.43 -1.51 -10.26
CA ILE A 75 4.98 -1.54 -10.48
C ILE A 75 4.70 -2.64 -11.49
N TYR A 76 3.71 -3.48 -11.21
CA TYR A 76 3.34 -4.60 -12.08
C TYR A 76 2.15 -4.27 -12.99
N GLY A 77 1.26 -3.39 -12.53
CA GLY A 77 0.13 -2.87 -13.31
C GLY A 77 0.52 -1.88 -14.41
N GLU A 78 -0.50 -1.24 -15.00
CA GLU A 78 -0.28 -0.15 -15.95
C GLU A 78 0.19 1.14 -15.26
N VAL A 79 1.02 1.89 -15.97
CA VAL A 79 1.55 3.18 -15.53
C VAL A 79 1.33 4.23 -16.60
N LEU A 80 0.63 5.30 -16.23
CA LEU A 80 0.53 6.56 -16.94
C LEU A 80 1.59 7.52 -16.44
N THR A 81 2.39 8.06 -17.34
CA THR A 81 3.30 9.16 -17.03
C THR A 81 2.70 10.49 -17.45
N PHE A 82 3.28 11.57 -16.95
CA PHE A 82 2.78 12.92 -17.13
C PHE A 82 3.82 13.82 -17.79
N GLU A 83 3.34 14.86 -18.45
CA GLU A 83 4.18 15.95 -18.92
C GLU A 83 4.64 16.80 -17.74
N GLU A 84 5.88 17.28 -17.80
CA GLU A 84 6.40 18.25 -16.84
C GLU A 84 5.84 19.65 -17.19
N GLY A 85 4.77 20.03 -16.49
CA GLY A 85 4.16 21.36 -16.58
C GLY A 85 4.73 22.35 -15.57
N SER A 86 4.50 23.64 -15.77
CA SER A 86 5.00 24.70 -14.87
C SER A 86 4.27 24.81 -13.52
N ALA A 87 3.04 24.28 -13.43
CA ALA A 87 2.18 24.41 -12.24
C ALA A 87 2.25 23.21 -11.28
N ALA A 88 2.82 22.08 -11.72
CA ALA A 88 2.86 20.84 -10.96
C ALA A 88 4.32 20.42 -10.72
N VAL A 89 4.62 20.00 -9.50
CA VAL A 89 5.97 19.58 -9.10
C VAL A 89 6.07 18.07 -9.23
N PRO A 90 7.03 17.53 -10.02
CA PRO A 90 7.30 16.10 -10.07
C PRO A 90 7.63 15.55 -8.67
N CYS A 91 6.92 14.52 -8.24
CA CYS A 91 7.17 13.85 -6.95
C CYS A 91 7.50 12.36 -7.09
N VAL A 92 7.14 11.71 -8.20
CA VAL A 92 7.49 10.32 -8.49
C VAL A 92 7.96 10.22 -9.94
N ALA A 93 9.10 9.57 -10.17
CA ALA A 93 9.65 9.37 -11.52
C ALA A 93 9.47 7.91 -11.98
N ALA A 94 9.37 7.70 -13.29
CA ALA A 94 9.42 6.41 -13.96
C ALA A 94 10.52 6.48 -15.03
N GLY A 95 11.74 6.08 -14.67
CA GLY A 95 12.92 6.30 -15.51
C GLY A 95 13.17 7.79 -15.76
N THR A 96 13.02 8.24 -17.00
CA THR A 96 13.19 9.65 -17.41
C THR A 96 11.87 10.41 -17.52
N GLU A 97 10.75 9.76 -17.21
CA GLU A 97 9.41 10.36 -17.24
C GLU A 97 8.89 10.56 -15.80
N VAL A 98 7.81 11.32 -15.66
CA VAL A 98 7.18 11.61 -14.38
C VAL A 98 5.96 10.72 -14.19
N ALA A 99 5.93 9.89 -13.15
CA ALA A 99 4.80 9.04 -12.79
C ALA A 99 3.95 9.62 -11.65
N GLY A 100 4.36 10.74 -11.07
CA GLY A 100 3.60 11.42 -10.03
C GLY A 100 3.85 12.92 -10.00
N LEU A 101 2.76 13.67 -9.92
CA LEU A 101 2.74 15.14 -9.88
C LEU A 101 2.06 15.62 -8.60
N ARG A 102 2.65 16.64 -7.98
CA ARG A 102 2.10 17.35 -6.83
C ARG A 102 1.65 18.75 -7.25
N VAL A 103 0.39 19.09 -6.96
CA VAL A 103 -0.21 20.41 -7.21
C VAL A 103 -0.62 21.00 -5.87
N CYS A 104 0.09 22.02 -5.41
CA CYS A 104 -0.21 22.70 -4.16
C CYS A 104 -1.18 23.87 -4.41
N ARG A 105 -2.31 23.89 -3.70
CA ARG A 105 -3.25 25.01 -3.65
C ARG A 105 -3.25 25.63 -2.25
N THR A 106 -3.97 26.72 -2.07
CA THR A 106 -4.01 27.47 -0.79
C THR A 106 -4.45 26.60 0.39
N GLU A 107 -5.47 25.75 0.20
CA GLU A 107 -6.07 24.94 1.29
C GLU A 107 -5.94 23.42 1.06
N THR A 108 -5.54 22.99 -0.14
CA THR A 108 -5.51 21.57 -0.54
C THR A 108 -4.25 21.26 -1.32
N THR A 109 -3.61 20.15 -0.99
CA THR A 109 -2.57 19.53 -1.81
C THR A 109 -3.17 18.38 -2.60
N LEU A 110 -2.96 18.37 -3.92
CA LEU A 110 -3.33 17.28 -4.79
C LEU A 110 -2.08 16.52 -5.23
N ILE A 111 -2.10 15.19 -5.15
CA ILE A 111 -1.05 14.33 -5.69
C ILE A 111 -1.68 13.39 -6.70
N ARG A 112 -1.27 13.49 -7.97
CA ARG A 112 -1.70 12.60 -9.05
C ARG A 112 -0.62 11.55 -9.29
N VAL A 113 -0.94 10.27 -9.21
CA VAL A 113 -0.02 9.14 -9.36
C VAL A 113 -0.50 8.16 -10.44
N GLY A 114 0.37 7.85 -11.38
CA GLY A 114 0.07 7.20 -12.64
C GLY A 114 -0.35 5.73 -12.64
N TYR A 115 -0.52 5.08 -11.49
CA TYR A 115 -0.91 3.68 -11.40
C TYR A 115 -2.03 3.51 -10.39
N ASP A 116 -2.77 2.41 -10.43
CA ASP A 116 -3.79 2.12 -9.43
C ASP A 116 -3.16 1.45 -8.19
N LEU A 117 -3.24 2.11 -7.04
CA LEU A 117 -2.67 1.60 -5.79
C LEU A 117 -3.36 0.30 -5.33
N PHE A 118 -4.68 0.20 -5.48
CA PHE A 118 -5.41 -0.95 -4.97
C PHE A 118 -5.20 -2.18 -5.85
N GLU A 119 -5.15 -2.01 -7.17
CA GLU A 119 -4.78 -3.10 -8.08
C GLU A 119 -3.34 -3.59 -7.84
N GLU A 120 -2.40 -2.67 -7.61
CA GLU A 120 -1.01 -3.01 -7.33
C GLU A 120 -0.87 -3.78 -6.01
N VAL A 121 -1.57 -3.34 -4.95
CA VAL A 121 -1.60 -4.03 -3.67
C VAL A 121 -2.26 -5.41 -3.81
N ASP A 122 -3.37 -5.50 -4.53
CA ASP A 122 -4.05 -6.78 -4.77
C ASP A 122 -3.11 -7.76 -5.47
N TYR A 123 -2.38 -7.31 -6.50
CA TYR A 123 -1.37 -8.12 -7.16
C TYR A 123 -0.27 -8.59 -6.19
N LEU A 124 0.27 -7.67 -5.36
CA LEU A 124 1.32 -7.99 -4.38
C LEU A 124 0.87 -9.01 -3.32
N LEU A 125 -0.40 -8.95 -2.88
CA LEU A 125 -0.92 -9.84 -1.85
C LEU A 125 -1.41 -11.19 -2.40
N THR A 126 -1.89 -11.23 -3.65
CA THR A 126 -2.49 -12.44 -4.24
C THR A 126 -1.52 -13.22 -5.12
N VAL A 127 -0.72 -12.53 -5.94
CA VAL A 127 0.25 -13.14 -6.87
C VAL A 127 1.66 -13.09 -6.28
N GLY A 128 2.00 -11.97 -5.66
CA GLY A 128 3.31 -11.71 -5.10
C GLY A 128 4.32 -11.18 -6.12
N GLN A 129 5.42 -10.67 -5.60
CA GLN A 129 6.51 -10.15 -6.42
C GLN A 129 7.39 -11.29 -6.99
N PRO A 130 7.84 -11.19 -8.25
CA PRO A 130 8.73 -12.17 -8.85
C PRO A 130 10.09 -12.17 -8.12
N PRO A 131 10.83 -13.30 -8.11
CA PRO A 131 12.07 -13.43 -7.35
C PRO A 131 13.14 -12.38 -7.65
N LYS A 132 13.19 -11.89 -8.90
CA LYS A 132 14.09 -10.81 -9.31
C LYS A 132 13.87 -9.50 -8.54
N ASN A 133 12.65 -9.29 -8.04
CA ASN A 133 12.25 -8.11 -7.30
C ASN A 133 12.14 -8.38 -5.79
N ALA A 134 12.52 -9.59 -5.32
CA ALA A 134 12.34 -10.00 -3.93
C ALA A 134 13.03 -9.09 -2.91
N ALA A 135 14.10 -8.41 -3.32
CA ALA A 135 14.86 -7.48 -2.48
C ALA A 135 14.20 -6.09 -2.33
N PHE A 136 13.19 -5.76 -3.15
CA PHE A 136 12.48 -4.50 -3.04
C PHE A 136 11.28 -4.69 -2.09
N PRO A 137 11.17 -3.88 -1.01
CA PRO A 137 10.03 -3.93 -0.10
C PRO A 137 8.86 -3.13 -0.70
N THR A 138 8.38 -3.53 -1.88
CA THR A 138 7.46 -2.76 -2.74
C THR A 138 6.24 -2.22 -1.97
N LEU A 139 5.59 -3.08 -1.20
CA LEU A 139 4.41 -2.73 -0.40
C LEU A 139 4.73 -1.70 0.69
N ASP A 140 5.84 -1.86 1.40
CA ASP A 140 6.30 -0.90 2.41
C ASP A 140 6.64 0.46 1.79
N VAL A 141 7.19 0.48 0.57
CA VAL A 141 7.47 1.75 -0.13
C VAL A 141 6.17 2.48 -0.48
N HIS A 142 5.11 1.79 -0.90
CA HIS A 142 3.80 2.42 -1.10
C HIS A 142 3.25 3.04 0.20
N ILE A 143 3.38 2.32 1.31
CA ILE A 143 2.96 2.80 2.63
C ILE A 143 3.79 4.02 3.04
N MET A 144 5.11 3.95 2.88
CA MET A 144 6.04 5.04 3.14
C MET A 144 5.68 6.30 2.34
N MET A 145 5.49 6.18 1.02
CA MET A 145 5.12 7.30 0.15
C MET A 145 3.85 8.00 0.64
N LEU A 146 2.77 7.24 0.89
CA LEU A 146 1.52 7.83 1.35
C LEU A 146 1.68 8.50 2.72
N ARG A 147 2.43 7.88 3.65
CA ARG A 147 2.68 8.46 4.98
C ARG A 147 3.47 9.76 4.89
N GLU A 148 4.53 9.79 4.09
CA GLU A 148 5.32 11.00 3.89
C GLU A 148 4.47 12.12 3.29
N TRP A 149 3.63 11.83 2.30
CA TRP A 149 2.74 12.84 1.72
C TRP A 149 1.72 13.40 2.71
N ILE A 150 1.20 12.57 3.60
CA ILE A 150 0.29 13.00 4.67
C ILE A 150 1.04 13.92 5.65
N LEU A 151 2.24 13.52 6.08
CA LEU A 151 3.06 14.28 7.03
C LEU A 151 3.56 15.60 6.42
N ASP A 152 3.94 15.62 5.13
CA ASP A 152 4.32 16.82 4.38
C ASP A 152 3.21 17.89 4.39
N CYS A 153 1.95 17.47 4.44
CA CYS A 153 0.80 18.37 4.54
C CYS A 153 0.50 18.83 5.98
N GLY A 154 1.34 18.46 6.95
CA GLY A 154 1.15 18.76 8.36
C GLY A 154 -0.06 18.04 8.98
N ILE A 155 -0.44 16.88 8.45
CA ILE A 155 -1.52 16.04 8.97
C ILE A 155 -0.90 14.97 9.86
N ALA A 156 -1.32 14.91 11.13
CA ALA A 156 -0.79 13.94 12.07
C ALA A 156 -1.39 12.54 11.80
N LEU A 157 -0.55 11.51 11.80
CA LEU A 157 -0.99 10.11 11.74
C LEU A 157 -1.17 9.59 13.16
N LEU A 158 -2.42 9.38 13.59
CA LEU A 158 -2.71 8.68 14.83
C LEU A 158 -2.59 7.18 14.58
N GLU A 159 -1.43 6.60 14.90
CA GLU A 159 -1.30 5.15 14.96
C GLU A 159 -2.05 4.64 16.17
N ILE A 160 -3.01 3.73 15.95
CA ILE A 160 -3.66 3.05 17.06
C ILE A 160 -2.60 2.09 17.62
N PRO A 161 -2.11 2.30 18.85
CA PRO A 161 -1.18 1.35 19.42
C PRO A 161 -1.95 0.02 19.54
N PRO A 162 -1.36 -1.13 19.15
CA PRO A 162 -2.06 -2.41 19.12
C PRO A 162 -2.28 -2.98 20.54
N VAL A 163 -2.79 -2.18 21.47
CA VAL A 163 -2.91 -2.53 22.90
C VAL A 163 -4.33 -3.01 23.20
N PRO A 164 -4.48 -4.22 23.76
CA PRO A 164 -5.77 -4.67 24.28
C PRO A 164 -6.28 -3.74 25.39
N ALA A 165 -7.60 -3.65 25.55
CA ALA A 165 -8.23 -2.86 26.61
C ALA A 165 -7.68 -3.25 28.00
N GLY A 166 -7.21 -2.26 28.77
CA GLY A 166 -6.66 -2.46 30.11
C GLY A 166 -5.16 -2.81 30.18
N HIS A 167 -4.45 -2.90 29.05
CA HIS A 167 -3.02 -3.19 29.02
C HIS A 167 -2.20 -2.00 28.50
N ARG A 168 -0.94 -1.88 28.95
CA ARG A 168 -0.04 -0.75 28.60
C ARG A 168 0.83 -1.00 27.36
N PHE A 169 1.00 -2.25 26.96
CA PHE A 169 1.71 -2.64 25.73
C PHE A 169 1.23 -4.02 25.27
N ILE A 170 1.44 -4.33 23.99
CA ILE A 170 1.30 -5.67 23.42
C ILE A 170 2.69 -6.17 23.01
N VAL A 171 2.90 -7.47 23.12
CA VAL A 171 4.03 -8.16 22.47
C VAL A 171 3.41 -9.10 21.45
N CYS A 172 3.63 -8.82 20.17
CA CYS A 172 3.24 -9.73 19.10
C CYS A 172 4.43 -10.65 18.83
N LEU A 173 4.31 -11.93 19.18
CA LEU A 173 5.30 -12.94 18.82
C LEU A 173 4.92 -13.46 17.44
N THR A 174 5.49 -12.88 16.38
CA THR A 174 5.29 -13.40 15.02
C THR A 174 6.10 -14.68 14.88
N HIS A 175 5.40 -15.79 14.74
CA HIS A 175 6.00 -17.01 14.23
C HIS A 175 5.89 -16.90 12.70
N ASP A 176 6.96 -16.44 12.05
CA ASP A 176 7.10 -16.63 10.61
C ASP A 176 7.36 -18.13 10.39
N ILE A 177 6.35 -18.87 9.96
CA ILE A 177 6.60 -20.12 9.25
C ILE A 177 6.71 -19.77 7.78
N ASP A 178 7.93 -19.86 7.26
CA ASP A 178 8.18 -19.92 5.83
C ASP A 178 7.62 -21.23 5.26
N PHE A 179 6.35 -21.23 4.82
CA PHE A 179 5.77 -22.37 4.10
C PHE A 179 6.57 -22.74 2.83
N ALA A 180 7.23 -21.75 2.21
CA ALA A 180 8.16 -21.96 1.10
C ALA A 180 9.47 -22.64 1.53
N GLY A 181 9.91 -22.45 2.78
CA GLY A 181 11.04 -23.14 3.39
C GLY A 181 10.72 -24.61 3.72
N ILE A 182 9.52 -24.89 4.23
CA ILE A 182 9.05 -26.25 4.58
C ILE A 182 9.15 -27.22 3.39
N ARG A 183 8.91 -26.77 2.16
CA ARG A 183 9.03 -27.63 0.96
C ARG A 183 10.45 -28.16 0.70
N ARG A 184 11.49 -27.51 1.26
CA ARG A 184 12.89 -27.97 1.19
C ARG A 184 13.26 -28.95 2.30
N HIS A 185 12.46 -29.04 3.37
CA HIS A 185 12.66 -29.98 4.47
C HIS A 185 11.97 -31.32 4.17
N ARG A 186 12.58 -32.16 3.33
CA ARG A 186 12.12 -33.52 3.08
C ARG A 186 12.77 -34.49 4.08
N LEU A 187 12.14 -34.67 5.26
CA LEU A 187 12.52 -35.62 6.34
C LEU A 187 13.60 -35.13 7.33
N ASP A 188 13.61 -33.86 7.70
CA ASP A 188 14.50 -33.37 8.77
C ASP A 188 13.84 -33.42 10.16
N HIS A 189 14.62 -33.12 11.20
CA HIS A 189 14.13 -33.04 12.59
C HIS A 189 13.00 -32.02 12.78
N THR A 190 12.94 -30.98 11.94
CA THR A 190 11.88 -29.96 11.95
C THR A 190 10.55 -30.59 11.54
N MET A 191 10.51 -31.35 10.45
CA MET A 191 9.31 -32.06 9.98
C MET A 191 8.80 -33.08 11.02
N TRP A 192 9.70 -33.85 11.63
CA TRP A 192 9.34 -34.81 12.69
C TRP A 192 8.84 -34.11 13.96
N GLY A 193 9.42 -32.96 14.32
CA GLY A 193 8.94 -32.14 15.43
C GLY A 193 7.53 -31.61 15.21
N PHE A 194 7.20 -31.18 13.99
CA PHE A 194 5.83 -30.80 13.60
C PHE A 194 4.86 -31.98 13.66
N LEU A 195 5.23 -33.12 13.06
CA LEU A 195 4.36 -34.30 13.03
C LEU A 195 4.07 -34.78 14.44
N TYR A 196 5.09 -34.90 15.30
CA TYR A 196 4.95 -35.31 16.69
C TYR A 196 4.03 -34.37 17.48
N ARG A 197 4.20 -33.04 17.39
CA ARG A 197 3.32 -32.10 18.11
C ARG A 197 1.90 -32.12 17.58
N SER A 198 1.71 -32.25 16.27
CA SER A 198 0.38 -32.29 15.64
C SER A 198 -0.39 -33.58 15.96
N THR A 199 0.28 -34.73 16.08
CA THR A 199 -0.36 -36.01 16.42
C THR A 199 -0.46 -36.24 17.92
N VAL A 200 0.62 -36.07 18.68
CA VAL A 200 0.61 -36.36 20.14
C VAL A 200 -0.25 -35.35 20.90
N GLY A 201 -0.24 -34.08 20.50
CA GLY A 201 -1.13 -33.06 21.08
C GLY A 201 -2.61 -33.34 20.80
N ALA A 202 -2.94 -33.70 19.56
CA ALA A 202 -4.32 -34.02 19.16
C ALA A 202 -4.83 -35.31 19.83
N VAL A 203 -4.01 -36.36 19.89
CA VAL A 203 -4.37 -37.63 20.52
C VAL A 203 -4.50 -37.49 22.04
N SER A 204 -3.65 -36.68 22.69
CA SER A 204 -3.76 -36.38 24.12
C SER A 204 -5.04 -35.62 24.45
N ASN A 205 -5.46 -34.66 23.62
CA ASN A 205 -6.71 -33.93 23.81
C ASN A 205 -7.94 -34.81 23.56
N LEU A 206 -7.87 -35.72 22.57
CA LEU A 206 -8.92 -36.72 22.31
C LEU A 206 -9.09 -37.69 23.49
N LEU A 207 -7.98 -38.19 24.04
CA LEU A 207 -7.98 -39.10 25.21
C LEU A 207 -8.40 -38.41 26.51
N ARG A 208 -8.24 -37.08 26.61
CA ARG A 208 -8.70 -36.27 27.75
C ARG A 208 -10.14 -35.76 27.60
N GLY A 209 -10.84 -36.14 26.53
CA GLY A 209 -12.25 -35.77 26.31
C GLY A 209 -12.48 -34.27 26.11
N ARG A 210 -11.45 -33.52 25.67
CA ARG A 210 -11.56 -32.10 25.34
C ARG A 210 -11.63 -31.95 23.83
N LEU A 211 -12.82 -32.17 23.28
CA LEU A 211 -13.24 -31.75 21.96
C LEU A 211 -14.08 -30.48 22.12
#